data_AF-A5WGT9-F1
#
_entry.id   AF-A5WGT9-F1
#
_cell.length_a   1.000
_cell.length_b   1.000
_cell.length_c   1.000
_cell.angle_alpha   90.00
_cell.angle_beta   90.00
_cell.angle_gamma   90.00
#
_symmetry.space_group_name_H-M   'P 1'
#
loop_
_entity.id
_entity.type
_entity.pdbx_description
1 polymer ?
#
loop_
_entity_poly.entity_id
_entity_poly.type
_entity_poly.pdbx_seq_one_letter_code
_entity_poly.pdbx_strand_id
1 'polypeptide(L)'
;MTHSHLLRTLTTSTLLLSAVYSPLVYAADDIPPGFIEETRDNNDQADELIKRERQDITLGTNVPTATVSKQEAQKALDERKKVQSIQGYDLEALKADPVTFTKFLNAALAAQDMATVKELLPYYRALEVNDPMLIKFADALVYRSEGQNKKAIAIYKDMLADNPDFHPVRLNMAQALYADKQYTAAADQLQKLRGADIPPPVMANVDRLIERIKEQEQWRFSASASYVYDKNLNGVPERQIVDAQLGATSKPESGKGLQVSGSASKRINLDKNFYAEVGGNASLRGYWDNSEYNDYLVTASTALGYDDAKNDVSISPFVTKRFYGEEPYSWRKGVTLSGSRWVQPKLKLTATGMYSNETIDDDDKDLREADGLFLGVNGLYIKDANEYFYGGLGSYKNDVDKTSFLSYDRNSVNVGWGREWNQGISTLASASYAIKDYDKPSDDIADFFYRTYRVEGNDTHRKDKTSSLGLQVWKRDLTVLGLTPRLVFDYEKTSSNFKYYDDRDDKTATILFTKTF
;
A
#
# COMPACT_ATOMS: atom_id res chain seq x y z
N MET A 1 -33.88 1.22 -39.61
CA MET A 1 -33.54 -0.07 -38.97
C MET A 1 -32.44 0.19 -37.95
N THR A 2 -32.44 -0.27 -36.70
CA THR A 2 -33.52 -0.64 -35.76
C THR A 2 -32.86 -0.98 -34.40
N HIS A 3 -33.37 -0.45 -33.28
CA HIS A 3 -32.97 -0.75 -31.88
C HIS A 3 -31.54 -0.27 -31.48
N SER A 4 -31.23 0.29 -30.28
CA SER A 4 -31.75 0.26 -28.89
C SER A 4 -30.85 -0.59 -27.96
N HIS A 5 -30.74 -0.14 -26.69
CA HIS A 5 -29.95 -0.71 -25.57
C HIS A 5 -28.46 -0.34 -25.63
N LEU A 6 -27.85 0.37 -24.66
CA LEU A 6 -27.75 0.29 -23.18
C LEU A 6 -26.35 -0.21 -22.79
N LEU A 7 -25.95 0.12 -21.56
CA LEU A 7 -24.72 -0.29 -20.86
C LEU A 7 -23.48 0.52 -21.30
N ARG A 8 -22.97 1.51 -20.54
CA ARG A 8 -22.67 1.62 -19.08
C ARG A 8 -21.44 0.78 -18.71
N THR A 9 -20.65 1.27 -17.76
CA THR A 9 -19.46 0.63 -17.13
C THR A 9 -18.18 0.65 -18.00
N LEU A 10 -16.95 0.80 -17.48
CA LEU A 10 -16.44 1.10 -16.12
C LEU A 10 -14.95 1.54 -16.24
N THR A 11 -14.56 2.75 -15.81
CA THR A 11 -13.14 3.22 -15.74
C THR A 11 -12.65 3.28 -14.29
N THR A 12 -12.23 2.13 -13.79
CA THR A 12 -11.83 1.84 -12.40
C THR A 12 -10.70 2.76 -11.85
N SER A 13 -10.52 2.97 -10.52
CA SER A 13 -9.17 3.27 -9.94
C SER A 13 -8.70 2.63 -8.64
N THR A 14 -7.48 2.08 -8.65
CA THR A 14 -6.50 1.64 -7.61
C THR A 14 -5.34 0.92 -8.37
N LEU A 15 -4.44 0.09 -7.87
CA LEU A 15 -4.01 -0.28 -6.51
C LEU A 15 -3.12 0.90 -6.02
N LEU A 16 -1.93 0.80 -5.41
CA LEU A 16 -1.19 -0.36 -4.91
C LEU A 16 -1.78 -0.89 -3.59
N LEU A 17 -2.03 -2.20 -3.56
CA LEU A 17 -2.14 -2.99 -2.34
C LEU A 17 -0.86 -3.82 -2.22
N SER A 18 0.26 -3.12 -2.23
CA SER A 18 1.50 -3.57 -1.63
C SER A 18 2.11 -2.34 -0.96
N ALA A 19 2.59 -2.50 0.27
CA ALA A 19 3.44 -1.48 0.87
C ALA A 19 4.86 -1.70 0.36
N VAL A 20 5.02 -1.49 -0.95
CA VAL A 20 6.28 -1.27 -1.63
C VAL A 20 6.35 0.23 -1.79
N TYR A 21 6.89 0.87 -0.77
CA TYR A 21 7.24 2.27 -0.85
C TYR A 21 8.25 2.36 -1.99
N SER A 22 7.90 3.03 -3.08
CA SER A 22 8.86 3.37 -4.13
C SER A 22 9.54 4.68 -3.73
N PRO A 23 10.73 5.01 -4.26
CA PRO A 23 11.33 6.33 -4.04
C PRO A 23 10.44 7.45 -4.55
N LEU A 24 10.86 8.72 -4.43
CA LEU A 24 10.15 9.83 -5.08
C LEU A 24 11.03 10.60 -6.11
N VAL A 25 10.50 11.67 -6.77
CA VAL A 25 11.12 12.66 -7.75
C VAL A 25 10.79 12.55 -9.25
N TYR A 26 11.25 13.58 -9.99
CA TYR A 26 11.03 14.10 -11.36
C TYR A 26 12.19 15.11 -11.60
N ALA A 27 12.75 15.42 -12.77
CA ALA A 27 12.26 15.37 -14.15
C ALA A 27 13.29 14.70 -15.08
N ALA A 28 13.02 14.76 -16.39
CA ALA A 28 13.84 14.31 -17.51
C ALA A 28 15.35 14.35 -17.28
N ASP A 29 16.03 13.38 -17.89
CA ASP A 29 17.49 13.37 -17.97
C ASP A 29 17.91 14.48 -18.93
N ASP A 30 18.03 15.66 -18.36
CA ASP A 30 18.42 16.90 -19.01
C ASP A 30 19.89 16.77 -19.47
N ILE A 31 20.08 16.06 -20.59
CA ILE A 31 21.33 16.03 -21.35
C ILE A 31 21.65 17.47 -21.74
N PRO A 32 22.89 17.95 -21.48
CA PRO A 32 23.25 19.33 -21.76
C PRO A 32 23.04 19.72 -23.24
N PRO A 33 22.59 20.95 -23.57
CA PRO A 33 22.15 21.30 -24.94
C PRO A 33 23.21 21.18 -26.06
N GLY A 34 24.48 20.92 -25.73
CA GLY A 34 25.54 20.60 -26.68
C GLY A 34 25.59 19.12 -27.14
N PHE A 35 24.74 18.24 -26.59
CA PHE A 35 24.70 16.79 -26.88
C PHE A 35 23.41 16.37 -27.62
N ILE A 36 22.65 17.33 -28.16
CA ILE A 36 21.32 17.13 -28.77
C ILE A 36 21.36 16.38 -30.13
N GLU A 37 22.54 16.02 -30.68
CA GLU A 37 22.61 15.41 -32.02
C GLU A 37 21.97 14.00 -32.13
N GLU A 38 21.66 13.28 -31.03
CA GLU A 38 21.00 11.96 -31.15
C GLU A 38 20.04 11.51 -30.02
N THR A 39 19.90 12.21 -28.89
CA THR A 39 19.09 11.73 -27.74
C THR A 39 18.09 12.75 -27.20
N ARG A 40 16.84 12.70 -27.68
CA ARG A 40 15.69 13.45 -27.14
C ARG A 40 14.87 12.68 -26.11
N ASP A 41 14.94 11.36 -26.15
CA ASP A 41 14.25 10.46 -25.24
C ASP A 41 15.20 10.04 -24.15
N ASN A 42 15.19 10.75 -23.01
CA ASN A 42 15.66 10.22 -21.74
C ASN A 42 14.86 10.79 -20.56
N ASN A 43 14.11 9.89 -19.92
CA ASN A 43 13.47 10.13 -18.64
C ASN A 43 13.79 8.92 -17.75
N ASP A 44 14.14 9.11 -16.49
CA ASP A 44 14.26 8.00 -15.53
C ASP A 44 12.87 7.33 -15.31
N GLN A 45 12.79 6.01 -15.48
CA GLN A 45 11.54 5.24 -15.30
C GLN A 45 11.12 5.18 -13.83
N ALA A 46 12.07 5.21 -12.89
CA ALA A 46 11.77 5.39 -11.47
C ALA A 46 10.96 6.67 -11.30
N ASP A 47 11.51 7.81 -11.71
CA ASP A 47 10.91 9.14 -11.48
C ASP A 47 9.47 9.23 -12.07
N GLU A 48 9.18 8.60 -13.20
CA GLU A 48 7.82 8.58 -13.76
C GLU A 48 6.82 7.68 -13.03
N LEU A 49 7.22 6.49 -12.54
CA LEU A 49 6.38 5.67 -11.64
C LEU A 49 5.91 6.47 -10.42
N ILE A 50 6.72 7.42 -9.98
CA ILE A 50 6.49 8.21 -8.79
C ILE A 50 5.53 9.36 -9.04
N LYS A 51 5.72 10.15 -10.11
CA LYS A 51 4.78 11.24 -10.46
C LYS A 51 3.35 10.68 -10.53
N ARG A 52 3.22 9.42 -10.96
CA ARG A 52 2.00 8.61 -10.96
C ARG A 52 1.56 8.21 -9.53
N GLU A 53 2.44 7.65 -8.68
CA GLU A 53 2.12 7.31 -7.28
C GLU A 53 1.65 8.53 -6.44
N ARG A 54 2.21 9.73 -6.65
CA ARG A 54 1.78 10.98 -5.97
C ARG A 54 0.33 11.37 -6.30
N GLN A 55 -0.08 11.18 -7.54
CA GLN A 55 -1.43 11.50 -8.01
C GLN A 55 -2.44 10.42 -7.57
N ASP A 56 -2.00 9.17 -7.45
CA ASP A 56 -2.82 8.01 -7.04
C ASP A 56 -2.87 7.77 -5.51
N ILE A 57 -2.23 8.60 -4.65
CA ILE A 57 -2.12 8.35 -3.19
C ILE A 57 -3.48 7.95 -2.60
N THR A 58 -3.61 6.66 -2.30
CA THR A 58 -4.74 6.07 -1.61
C THR A 58 -4.19 5.08 -0.62
N LEU A 59 -4.43 5.31 0.67
CA LEU A 59 -4.03 4.32 1.66
C LEU A 59 -4.77 3.02 1.39
N GLY A 60 -3.99 1.95 1.25
CA GLY A 60 -4.51 0.61 1.02
C GLY A 60 -5.56 0.22 2.06
N THR A 61 -6.47 -0.65 1.65
CA THR A 61 -7.70 -1.11 2.33
C THR A 61 -7.49 -1.85 3.67
N ASN A 62 -6.30 -1.73 4.28
CA ASN A 62 -5.99 -2.15 5.64
C ASN A 62 -6.26 -1.04 6.69
N VAL A 63 -6.60 0.19 6.29
CA VAL A 63 -7.39 1.05 7.17
C VAL A 63 -8.81 0.48 7.17
N PRO A 64 -9.39 0.10 8.32
CA PRO A 64 -10.78 -0.35 8.35
C PRO A 64 -11.68 0.82 8.01
N THR A 65 -12.11 0.91 6.75
CA THR A 65 -13.20 1.81 6.33
C THR A 65 -14.47 1.29 6.97
N ALA A 66 -14.73 1.71 8.21
CA ALA A 66 -15.92 1.35 8.94
C ALA A 66 -17.11 2.04 8.26
N THR A 67 -17.73 1.36 7.29
CA THR A 67 -19.11 1.60 6.83
C THR A 67 -20.10 1.17 7.91
N VAL A 68 -19.87 1.68 9.11
CA VAL A 68 -20.65 1.55 10.31
C VAL A 68 -20.73 2.97 10.83
N SER A 69 -21.91 3.60 10.71
CA SER A 69 -22.08 4.99 11.17
C SER A 69 -21.67 5.10 12.65
N LYS A 70 -21.27 6.30 13.11
CA LYS A 70 -20.96 6.48 14.54
C LYS A 70 -22.10 6.01 15.45
N GLN A 71 -23.35 6.11 15.00
CA GLN A 71 -24.50 5.56 15.72
C GLN A 71 -24.56 4.02 15.68
N GLU A 72 -24.30 3.36 14.57
CA GLU A 72 -24.28 1.88 14.50
C GLU A 72 -23.06 1.29 15.21
N ALA A 73 -21.91 1.96 15.16
CA ALA A 73 -20.68 1.53 15.82
C ALA A 73 -20.82 1.70 17.33
N GLN A 74 -21.39 2.84 17.76
CA GLN A 74 -21.73 3.09 19.16
C GLN A 74 -22.84 2.15 19.64
N LYS A 75 -23.89 1.92 18.84
CA LYS A 75 -24.96 0.96 19.14
C LYS A 75 -24.43 -0.46 19.25
N ALA A 76 -23.55 -0.91 18.37
CA ALA A 76 -22.90 -2.21 18.46
C ALA A 76 -21.91 -2.29 19.65
N LEU A 77 -21.26 -1.17 20.02
CA LEU A 77 -20.47 -1.08 21.25
C LEU A 77 -21.34 -1.12 22.50
N ASP A 78 -22.53 -0.52 22.48
CA ASP A 78 -23.43 -0.40 23.61
C ASP A 78 -24.31 -1.66 23.76
N GLU A 79 -24.63 -2.34 22.67
CA GLU A 79 -25.17 -3.70 22.65
C GLU A 79 -24.11 -4.69 23.14
N ARG A 80 -22.85 -4.57 22.72
CA ARG A 80 -21.74 -5.33 23.33
C ARG A 80 -21.59 -5.02 24.82
N LYS A 81 -21.57 -3.75 25.24
CA LYS A 81 -21.47 -3.36 26.67
C LYS A 81 -22.64 -3.88 27.49
N LYS A 82 -23.86 -3.90 26.94
CA LYS A 82 -25.04 -4.51 27.59
C LYS A 82 -24.93 -6.03 27.73
N VAL A 83 -24.07 -6.69 26.96
CA VAL A 83 -23.76 -8.12 27.06
C VAL A 83 -22.46 -8.39 27.86
N GLN A 84 -21.57 -7.41 27.98
CA GLN A 84 -20.17 -7.55 28.46
C GLN A 84 -19.93 -7.35 29.96
N SER A 85 -20.95 -7.49 30.81
CA SER A 85 -20.67 -7.71 32.23
C SER A 85 -21.74 -8.59 32.86
N ILE A 86 -21.34 -9.76 33.32
CA ILE A 86 -22.11 -10.48 34.34
C ILE A 86 -21.84 -9.78 35.68
N GLN A 87 -22.48 -8.61 35.88
CA GLN A 87 -22.23 -7.78 37.05
C GLN A 87 -22.81 -8.43 38.31
N GLY A 88 -21.93 -8.70 39.27
CA GLY A 88 -22.26 -9.29 40.57
C GLY A 88 -22.05 -10.80 40.63
N TYR A 89 -20.87 -11.20 41.14
CA TYR A 89 -20.64 -12.55 41.67
C TYR A 89 -20.05 -12.45 43.08
N ASP A 90 -20.40 -13.41 43.93
CA ASP A 90 -19.73 -13.63 45.21
C ASP A 90 -18.68 -14.73 45.00
N LEU A 91 -17.40 -14.34 45.03
CA LEU A 91 -16.28 -15.25 44.78
C LEU A 91 -16.18 -16.37 45.83
N GLU A 92 -16.54 -16.10 47.09
CA GLU A 92 -16.48 -17.12 48.14
C GLU A 92 -17.65 -18.09 48.02
N ALA A 93 -18.84 -17.61 47.66
CA ALA A 93 -19.97 -18.48 47.32
C ALA A 93 -19.67 -19.36 46.08
N LEU A 94 -19.01 -18.82 45.04
CA LEU A 94 -18.57 -19.60 43.88
C LEU A 94 -17.53 -20.66 44.28
N LYS A 95 -16.54 -20.34 45.11
CA LYS A 95 -15.56 -21.33 45.60
C LYS A 95 -16.20 -22.45 46.42
N ALA A 96 -17.25 -22.14 47.19
CA ALA A 96 -17.98 -23.12 48.00
C ALA A 96 -18.86 -24.09 47.18
N ASP A 97 -19.24 -23.72 45.94
CA ASP A 97 -20.00 -24.57 45.02
C ASP A 97 -19.32 -24.67 43.64
N PRO A 98 -18.46 -25.67 43.42
CA PRO A 98 -17.80 -25.90 42.14
C PRO A 98 -18.74 -26.11 40.94
N VAL A 99 -19.98 -26.58 41.16
CA VAL A 99 -20.96 -26.76 40.08
C VAL A 99 -21.51 -25.39 39.65
N THR A 100 -21.82 -24.52 40.61
CA THR A 100 -22.22 -23.14 40.31
C THR A 100 -21.06 -22.32 39.72
N PHE A 101 -19.82 -22.50 40.20
CA PHE A 101 -18.63 -21.93 39.55
C PHE A 101 -18.54 -22.39 38.08
N THR A 102 -18.61 -23.69 37.82
CA THR A 102 -18.54 -24.26 36.46
C THR A 102 -19.61 -23.66 35.53
N LYS A 103 -20.85 -23.49 36.01
CA LYS A 103 -21.93 -22.83 35.26
C LYS A 103 -21.63 -21.36 35.00
N PHE A 104 -21.16 -20.62 36.00
CA PHE A 104 -20.84 -19.20 35.89
C PHE A 104 -19.69 -18.94 34.90
N LEU A 105 -18.62 -19.74 34.98
CA LEU A 105 -17.49 -19.64 34.06
C LEU A 105 -17.91 -19.96 32.61
N ASN A 106 -18.75 -20.99 32.39
CA ASN A 106 -19.33 -21.27 31.07
C ASN A 106 -20.20 -20.11 30.55
N ALA A 107 -21.00 -19.46 31.41
CA ALA A 107 -21.79 -18.30 31.03
C ALA A 107 -20.90 -17.10 30.63
N ALA A 108 -19.81 -16.84 31.37
CA ALA A 108 -18.85 -15.78 31.04
C ALA A 108 -18.12 -16.06 29.71
N LEU A 109 -17.72 -17.32 29.46
CA LEU A 109 -17.14 -17.74 28.19
C LEU A 109 -18.12 -17.57 27.01
N ALA A 110 -19.39 -17.95 27.19
CA ALA A 110 -20.45 -17.79 26.18
C ALA A 110 -20.78 -16.31 25.89
N ALA A 111 -20.77 -15.45 26.92
CA ALA A 111 -20.93 -14.00 26.79
C ALA A 111 -19.69 -13.29 26.19
N GLN A 112 -18.59 -14.01 26.01
CA GLN A 112 -17.27 -13.46 25.65
C GLN A 112 -16.74 -12.43 26.66
N ASP A 113 -17.11 -12.56 27.94
CA ASP A 113 -16.61 -11.74 29.04
C ASP A 113 -15.20 -12.19 29.45
N MET A 114 -14.24 -11.86 28.58
CA MET A 114 -12.83 -12.23 28.77
C MET A 114 -12.17 -11.47 29.94
N ALA A 115 -12.84 -10.47 30.54
CA ALA A 115 -12.36 -9.84 31.77
C ALA A 115 -12.67 -10.75 32.97
N THR A 116 -13.94 -11.09 33.16
CA THR A 116 -14.37 -11.99 34.24
C THR A 116 -13.78 -13.39 34.10
N VAL A 117 -13.63 -13.93 32.88
CA VAL A 117 -12.93 -15.22 32.66
C VAL A 117 -11.49 -15.17 33.16
N LYS A 118 -10.72 -14.10 32.87
CA LYS A 118 -9.32 -13.99 33.32
C LYS A 118 -9.20 -13.85 34.84
N GLU A 119 -10.15 -13.15 35.46
CA GLU A 119 -10.18 -12.97 36.92
C GLU A 119 -10.53 -14.28 37.64
N LEU A 120 -11.51 -15.03 37.13
CA LEU A 120 -12.03 -16.22 37.80
C LEU A 120 -11.26 -17.51 37.50
N LEU A 121 -10.61 -17.65 36.34
CA LEU A 121 -9.93 -18.87 35.93
C LEU A 121 -8.83 -19.36 36.92
N PRO A 122 -8.01 -18.49 37.56
CA PRO A 122 -7.06 -18.92 38.58
C PRO A 122 -7.73 -19.56 39.81
N TYR A 123 -8.88 -19.03 40.25
CA TYR A 123 -9.63 -19.58 41.38
C TYR A 123 -10.32 -20.89 41.00
N TYR A 124 -10.89 -20.99 39.79
CA TYR A 124 -11.50 -22.22 39.29
C TYR A 124 -10.47 -23.38 39.20
N ARG A 125 -9.26 -23.07 38.71
CA ARG A 125 -8.14 -24.02 38.63
C ARG A 125 -7.66 -24.51 40.01
N ALA A 126 -7.91 -23.76 41.08
CA ALA A 126 -7.51 -24.10 42.44
C ALA A 126 -8.56 -24.92 43.22
N LEU A 127 -9.75 -25.17 42.65
CA LEU A 127 -10.76 -26.03 43.29
C LEU A 127 -10.32 -27.49 43.26
N GLU A 128 -10.57 -28.23 44.34
CA GLU A 128 -10.32 -29.69 44.40
C GLU A 128 -11.13 -30.46 43.34
N VAL A 129 -12.33 -29.96 43.00
CA VAL A 129 -13.19 -30.47 41.93
C VAL A 129 -13.31 -29.38 40.86
N ASN A 130 -12.72 -29.62 39.69
CA ASN A 130 -12.77 -28.74 38.54
C ASN A 130 -12.86 -29.56 37.24
N ASP A 131 -13.14 -28.90 36.11
CA ASP A 131 -13.08 -29.48 34.77
C ASP A 131 -11.77 -29.03 34.05
N PRO A 132 -10.78 -29.93 33.88
CA PRO A 132 -9.55 -29.64 33.16
C PRO A 132 -9.76 -29.23 31.69
N MET A 133 -10.82 -29.72 31.04
CA MET A 133 -11.13 -29.39 29.65
C MET A 133 -11.71 -27.98 29.53
N LEU A 134 -12.55 -27.56 30.50
CA LEU A 134 -13.00 -26.18 30.62
C LEU A 134 -11.83 -25.22 30.88
N ILE A 135 -10.85 -25.63 31.69
CA ILE A 135 -9.62 -24.85 31.91
C ILE A 135 -8.84 -24.68 30.61
N LYS A 136 -8.53 -25.77 29.88
CA LYS A 136 -7.87 -25.71 28.55
C LYS A 136 -8.64 -24.77 27.60
N PHE A 137 -9.97 -24.90 27.54
CA PHE A 137 -10.80 -24.09 26.65
C PHE A 137 -10.79 -22.59 27.02
N ALA A 138 -10.87 -22.29 28.32
CA ALA A 138 -10.81 -20.93 28.84
C ALA A 138 -9.44 -20.28 28.57
N ASP A 139 -8.33 -20.99 28.84
CA ASP A 139 -6.97 -20.52 28.53
C ASP A 139 -6.82 -20.19 27.03
N ALA A 140 -7.33 -21.05 26.14
CA ALA A 140 -7.27 -20.83 24.70
C ALA A 140 -8.10 -19.63 24.23
N LEU A 141 -9.28 -19.41 24.82
CA LEU A 141 -10.11 -18.23 24.56
C LEU A 141 -9.48 -16.94 25.09
N VAL A 142 -8.88 -16.98 26.29
CA VAL A 142 -8.08 -15.90 26.89
C VAL A 142 -6.93 -15.52 25.96
N TYR A 143 -6.12 -16.48 25.51
CA TYR A 143 -5.03 -16.21 24.56
C TYR A 143 -5.53 -15.63 23.23
N ARG A 144 -6.65 -16.13 22.69
CA ARG A 144 -7.26 -15.58 21.46
C ARG A 144 -7.74 -14.13 21.67
N SER A 145 -8.30 -13.80 22.84
CA SER A 145 -8.74 -12.43 23.18
C SER A 145 -7.59 -11.41 23.21
N GLU A 146 -6.37 -11.86 23.47
CA GLU A 146 -5.16 -11.04 23.53
C GLU A 146 -4.38 -11.01 22.20
N GLY A 147 -4.93 -11.63 21.14
CA GLY A 147 -4.23 -11.82 19.87
C GLY A 147 -3.02 -12.74 19.96
N GLN A 148 -2.91 -13.58 20.99
CA GLN A 148 -1.91 -14.64 21.13
C GLN A 148 -2.37 -15.91 20.37
N ASN A 149 -2.84 -15.75 19.14
CA ASN A 149 -3.55 -16.79 18.36
C ASN A 149 -2.75 -18.09 18.27
N LYS A 150 -1.43 -18.03 18.05
CA LYS A 150 -0.54 -19.21 17.99
C LYS A 150 -0.58 -20.07 19.26
N LYS A 151 -0.73 -19.48 20.46
CA LYS A 151 -0.91 -20.22 21.72
C LYS A 151 -2.30 -20.86 21.80
N ALA A 152 -3.35 -20.10 21.44
CA ALA A 152 -4.70 -20.64 21.40
C ALA A 152 -4.82 -21.83 20.44
N ILE A 153 -4.23 -21.73 19.23
CA ILE A 153 -4.18 -22.81 18.23
C ILE A 153 -3.47 -24.05 18.79
N ALA A 154 -2.38 -23.89 19.55
CA ALA A 154 -1.69 -25.03 20.16
C ALA A 154 -2.58 -25.76 21.17
N ILE A 155 -3.29 -25.03 22.04
CA ILE A 155 -4.20 -25.63 23.03
C ILE A 155 -5.40 -26.29 22.33
N TYR A 156 -6.01 -25.65 21.31
CA TYR A 156 -7.11 -26.28 20.58
C TYR A 156 -6.68 -27.53 19.80
N LYS A 157 -5.43 -27.59 19.29
CA LYS A 157 -4.87 -28.80 18.66
C LYS A 157 -4.74 -29.95 19.66
N ASP A 158 -4.25 -29.68 20.86
CA ASP A 158 -4.16 -30.64 21.96
C ASP A 158 -5.56 -31.16 22.36
N MET A 159 -6.52 -30.26 22.56
CA MET A 159 -7.92 -30.62 22.85
C MET A 159 -8.59 -31.47 21.76
N LEU A 160 -8.25 -31.28 20.47
CA LEU A 160 -8.76 -32.08 19.36
C LEU A 160 -7.98 -33.38 19.11
N ALA A 161 -6.78 -33.54 19.69
CA ALA A 161 -6.10 -34.82 19.75
C ALA A 161 -6.77 -35.73 20.80
N ASP A 162 -7.15 -35.17 21.95
CA ASP A 162 -7.93 -35.84 22.99
C ASP A 162 -9.35 -36.19 22.51
N ASN A 163 -10.05 -35.25 21.87
CA ASN A 163 -11.41 -35.44 21.34
C ASN A 163 -11.60 -34.81 19.95
N PRO A 164 -11.40 -35.57 18.86
CA PRO A 164 -11.56 -35.08 17.49
C PRO A 164 -12.94 -34.51 17.16
N ASP A 165 -14.01 -35.01 17.77
CA ASP A 165 -15.39 -34.60 17.45
C ASP A 165 -15.90 -33.45 18.31
N PHE A 166 -15.02 -32.76 19.06
CA PHE A 166 -15.41 -31.61 19.84
C PHE A 166 -15.59 -30.34 18.97
N HIS A 167 -16.72 -30.27 18.26
CA HIS A 167 -17.03 -29.24 17.26
C HIS A 167 -16.88 -27.77 17.74
N PRO A 168 -17.25 -27.39 18.99
CA PRO A 168 -17.00 -26.04 19.51
C PRO A 168 -15.51 -25.66 19.56
N VAL A 169 -14.63 -26.60 19.87
CA VAL A 169 -13.17 -26.40 19.84
C VAL A 169 -12.68 -26.28 18.39
N ARG A 170 -13.15 -27.15 17.48
CA ARG A 170 -12.82 -27.07 16.06
C ARG A 170 -13.20 -25.72 15.44
N LEU A 171 -14.35 -25.16 15.80
CA LEU A 171 -14.78 -23.83 15.36
C LEU A 171 -13.89 -22.72 15.93
N ASN A 172 -13.57 -22.75 17.23
CA ASN A 172 -12.69 -21.74 17.84
C ASN A 172 -11.24 -21.84 17.33
N MET A 173 -10.77 -23.04 17.02
CA MET A 173 -9.50 -23.27 16.33
C MET A 173 -9.51 -22.66 14.94
N ALA A 174 -10.55 -22.88 14.14
CA ALA A 174 -10.69 -22.28 12.82
C ALA A 174 -10.68 -20.75 12.88
N GLN A 175 -11.38 -20.15 13.85
CA GLN A 175 -11.36 -18.70 14.09
C GLN A 175 -9.98 -18.18 14.51
N ALA A 176 -9.25 -18.93 15.35
CA ALA A 176 -7.89 -18.57 15.74
C ALA A 176 -6.90 -18.68 14.57
N LEU A 177 -7.02 -19.73 13.74
CA LEU A 177 -6.25 -19.91 12.51
C LEU A 177 -6.52 -18.77 11.52
N TYR A 178 -7.79 -18.41 11.29
CA TYR A 178 -8.17 -17.27 10.45
C TYR A 178 -7.59 -15.95 10.98
N ALA A 179 -7.69 -15.70 12.29
CA ALA A 179 -7.14 -14.50 12.93
C ALA A 179 -5.59 -14.46 12.91
N ASP A 180 -4.94 -15.62 12.82
CA ASP A 180 -3.50 -15.77 12.59
C ASP A 180 -3.12 -15.83 11.11
N LYS A 181 -4.06 -15.63 10.17
CA LYS A 181 -3.89 -15.76 8.71
C LYS A 181 -3.49 -17.15 8.18
N GLN A 182 -3.64 -18.22 8.98
CA GLN A 182 -3.47 -19.61 8.53
C GLN A 182 -4.70 -20.06 7.73
N TYR A 183 -4.98 -19.41 6.60
CA TYR A 183 -6.24 -19.51 5.87
C TYR A 183 -6.53 -20.93 5.33
N THR A 184 -5.54 -21.61 4.76
CA THR A 184 -5.66 -23.00 4.27
C THR A 184 -6.09 -23.94 5.40
N ALA A 185 -5.34 -23.92 6.51
CA ALA A 185 -5.67 -24.71 7.70
C ALA A 185 -7.01 -24.32 8.33
N ALA A 186 -7.39 -23.03 8.31
CA ALA A 186 -8.70 -22.58 8.77
C ALA A 186 -9.83 -23.15 7.92
N ALA A 187 -9.68 -23.11 6.58
CA ALA A 187 -10.64 -23.67 5.63
C ALA A 187 -10.82 -25.18 5.86
N ASP A 188 -9.74 -25.93 6.06
CA ASP A 188 -9.80 -27.37 6.37
C ASP A 188 -10.62 -27.68 7.63
N GLN A 189 -10.45 -26.89 8.70
CA GLN A 189 -11.22 -27.09 9.93
C GLN A 189 -12.70 -26.72 9.74
N LEU A 190 -13.01 -25.69 8.94
CA LEU A 190 -14.37 -25.27 8.64
C LEU A 190 -15.10 -26.24 7.72
N GLN A 191 -14.42 -26.80 6.72
CA GLN A 191 -14.99 -27.82 5.84
C GLN A 191 -15.39 -29.07 6.63
N LYS A 192 -14.57 -29.49 7.60
CA LYS A 192 -14.88 -30.62 8.50
C LYS A 192 -16.13 -30.38 9.35
N LEU A 193 -16.47 -29.12 9.67
CA LEU A 193 -17.70 -28.79 10.40
C LEU A 193 -18.97 -28.93 9.56
N ARG A 194 -18.89 -28.96 8.22
CA ARG A 194 -20.08 -29.12 7.36
C ARG A 194 -20.72 -30.51 7.44
N GLY A 195 -19.97 -31.52 7.89
CA GLY A 195 -20.49 -32.87 8.16
C GLY A 195 -20.97 -33.08 9.60
N ALA A 196 -20.92 -32.05 10.44
CA ALA A 196 -21.28 -32.12 11.86
C ALA A 196 -22.73 -31.66 12.10
N ASP A 197 -23.39 -32.27 13.09
CA ASP A 197 -24.66 -31.77 13.61
C ASP A 197 -24.41 -30.54 14.50
N ILE A 198 -24.43 -29.35 13.87
CA ILE A 198 -24.28 -28.06 14.55
C ILE A 198 -25.49 -27.16 14.25
N PRO A 199 -25.94 -26.33 15.22
CA PRO A 199 -27.14 -25.51 15.03
C PRO A 199 -27.07 -24.63 13.77
N PRO A 200 -28.17 -24.44 13.01
CA PRO A 200 -28.15 -23.69 11.75
C PRO A 200 -27.53 -22.28 11.82
N PRO A 201 -27.73 -21.47 12.89
CA PRO A 201 -27.05 -20.17 13.03
C PRO A 201 -25.52 -20.29 13.15
N VAL A 202 -25.01 -21.41 13.67
CA VAL A 202 -23.57 -21.70 13.77
C VAL A 202 -23.04 -22.13 12.40
N MET A 203 -23.76 -22.98 11.67
CA MET A 203 -23.39 -23.35 10.29
C MET A 203 -23.32 -22.13 9.37
N ALA A 204 -24.29 -21.21 9.44
CA ALA A 204 -24.26 -19.95 8.70
C ALA A 204 -23.03 -19.08 9.02
N ASN A 205 -22.48 -19.17 10.24
CA ASN A 205 -21.22 -18.52 10.60
C ASN A 205 -19.98 -19.25 10.04
N VAL A 206 -20.03 -20.58 9.94
CA VAL A 206 -19.00 -21.41 9.30
C VAL A 206 -18.91 -21.08 7.81
N ASP A 207 -20.04 -21.11 7.10
CA ASP A 207 -20.10 -20.83 5.67
C ASP A 207 -19.62 -19.42 5.33
N ARG A 208 -20.07 -18.40 6.08
CA ARG A 208 -19.58 -17.01 5.92
C ARG A 208 -18.07 -16.88 6.17
N LEU A 209 -17.48 -17.71 7.03
CA LEU A 209 -16.03 -17.69 7.26
C LEU A 209 -15.27 -18.39 6.14
N ILE A 210 -15.82 -19.46 5.55
CA ILE A 210 -15.30 -20.10 4.33
C ILE A 210 -15.35 -19.12 3.15
N GLU A 211 -16.44 -18.37 3.00
CA GLU A 211 -16.58 -17.33 1.98
C GLU A 211 -15.53 -16.24 2.15
N ARG A 212 -15.35 -15.70 3.36
CA ARG A 212 -14.28 -14.71 3.64
C ARG A 212 -12.87 -15.19 3.35
N ILE A 213 -12.58 -16.48 3.54
CA ILE A 213 -11.31 -17.08 3.15
C ILE A 213 -11.17 -17.08 1.62
N LYS A 214 -12.20 -17.51 0.89
CA LYS A 214 -12.22 -17.48 -0.58
C LYS A 214 -12.13 -16.06 -1.15
N GLU A 215 -12.68 -15.07 -0.46
CA GLU A 215 -12.55 -13.64 -0.79
C GLU A 215 -11.09 -13.17 -0.74
N GLN A 216 -10.24 -13.70 0.16
CA GLN A 216 -8.81 -13.35 0.21
C GLN A 216 -8.01 -13.82 -1.02
N GLU A 217 -8.56 -14.76 -1.79
CA GLU A 217 -7.93 -15.35 -2.99
C GLU A 217 -8.64 -14.97 -4.29
N GLN A 218 -9.59 -14.04 -4.24
CA GLN A 218 -10.13 -13.44 -5.46
C GLN A 218 -9.08 -12.54 -6.11
N TRP A 219 -9.27 -12.30 -7.40
CA TRP A 219 -8.58 -11.23 -8.09
C TRP A 219 -9.00 -9.89 -7.51
N ARG A 220 -8.02 -9.09 -7.09
CA ARG A 220 -8.19 -7.68 -6.73
C ARG A 220 -7.95 -6.86 -7.98
N PHE A 221 -8.93 -6.05 -8.38
CA PHE A 221 -8.87 -5.26 -9.62
C PHE A 221 -9.04 -3.77 -9.38
N SER A 222 -8.50 -3.02 -10.33
CA SER A 222 -8.31 -1.59 -10.18
C SER A 222 -7.82 -0.93 -11.49
N ALA A 223 -7.88 0.41 -11.63
CA ALA A 223 -7.24 1.14 -12.74
C ALA A 223 -6.87 2.60 -12.39
N SER A 224 -6.96 3.57 -13.29
CA SER A 224 -7.38 4.95 -13.00
C SER A 224 -7.83 5.67 -14.25
N ALA A 225 -8.45 6.85 -14.10
CA ALA A 225 -8.61 7.79 -15.20
C ALA A 225 -8.58 9.23 -14.67
N SER A 226 -7.73 10.04 -15.27
CA SER A 226 -7.43 11.43 -14.91
C SER A 226 -7.22 12.26 -16.18
N TYR A 227 -7.71 13.51 -16.20
CA TYR A 227 -7.33 14.49 -17.22
C TYR A 227 -6.03 15.17 -16.78
N VAL A 228 -5.03 15.21 -17.67
CA VAL A 228 -3.77 15.91 -17.43
C VAL A 228 -3.64 17.12 -18.35
N TYR A 229 -3.10 18.20 -17.79
CA TYR A 229 -2.60 19.35 -18.54
C TYR A 229 -1.27 19.75 -17.93
N ASP A 230 -0.19 19.48 -18.66
CA ASP A 230 1.16 19.87 -18.29
C ASP A 230 1.53 21.11 -19.13
N LYS A 231 2.25 22.05 -18.53
CA LYS A 231 2.69 23.29 -19.18
C LYS A 231 4.14 23.25 -19.63
N ASN A 232 4.87 22.20 -19.25
CA ASN A 232 6.31 22.08 -19.43
C ASN A 232 6.72 20.61 -19.62
N LEU A 233 6.13 19.98 -20.65
CA LEU A 233 6.39 18.60 -21.05
C LEU A 233 7.88 18.31 -21.27
N ASN A 234 8.60 19.27 -21.84
CA ASN A 234 10.02 19.20 -22.12
C ASN A 234 10.92 19.64 -20.94
N GLY A 235 10.36 19.92 -19.76
CA GLY A 235 11.10 20.13 -18.51
C GLY A 235 11.98 21.39 -18.44
N VAL A 236 11.97 22.24 -19.47
CA VAL A 236 12.92 23.37 -19.62
C VAL A 236 12.61 24.55 -18.68
N PRO A 237 13.54 25.50 -18.47
CA PRO A 237 13.26 26.72 -17.72
C PRO A 237 12.04 27.50 -18.23
N GLU A 238 11.18 28.01 -17.33
CA GLU A 238 10.14 28.99 -17.70
C GLU A 238 10.73 30.23 -18.40
N ARG A 239 11.93 30.62 -17.98
CA ARG A 239 12.67 31.76 -18.53
C ARG A 239 13.80 31.26 -19.42
N GLN A 240 13.64 31.50 -20.72
CA GLN A 240 14.62 31.15 -21.74
C GLN A 240 16.02 31.67 -21.35
N ILE A 241 16.98 30.77 -21.20
CA ILE A 241 18.38 31.14 -20.90
C ILE A 241 19.05 31.39 -22.25
N VAL A 242 19.66 32.56 -22.41
CA VAL A 242 20.42 32.93 -23.61
C VAL A 242 21.89 32.93 -23.25
N ASP A 243 22.66 32.11 -23.96
CA ASP A 243 24.11 32.07 -23.95
C ASP A 243 24.68 32.50 -25.31
N ALA A 244 25.89 33.07 -25.30
CA ALA A 244 26.53 33.61 -26.50
C ALA A 244 27.11 32.55 -27.45
N GLN A 245 27.26 31.31 -26.98
CA GLN A 245 27.87 30.20 -27.73
C GLN A 245 26.87 29.06 -27.96
N LEU A 246 26.01 28.77 -27.00
CA LEU A 246 24.96 27.74 -27.08
C LEU A 246 23.60 28.27 -27.58
N GLY A 247 23.44 29.58 -27.74
CA GLY A 247 22.18 30.19 -28.17
C GLY A 247 21.13 30.25 -27.06
N ALA A 248 19.86 30.20 -27.43
CA ALA A 248 18.74 30.27 -26.48
C ALA A 248 18.14 28.88 -26.24
N THR A 249 17.88 28.52 -24.98
CA THR A 249 17.21 27.26 -24.62
C THR A 249 15.84 27.13 -25.28
N SER A 250 15.32 25.91 -25.41
CA SER A 250 13.93 25.70 -25.85
C SER A 250 12.92 26.41 -24.92
N LYS A 251 11.70 26.61 -25.42
CA LYS A 251 10.58 27.14 -24.63
C LYS A 251 9.76 26.00 -24.04
N PRO A 252 9.10 26.18 -22.88
CA PRO A 252 8.17 25.21 -22.34
C PRO A 252 7.10 24.82 -23.35
N GLU A 253 6.94 23.52 -23.56
CA GLU A 253 5.87 22.93 -24.36
C GLU A 253 4.74 22.44 -23.45
N SER A 254 3.50 22.73 -23.82
CA SER A 254 2.32 22.34 -23.04
C SER A 254 1.49 21.32 -23.80
N GLY A 255 1.02 20.27 -23.12
CA GLY A 255 0.10 19.28 -23.70
C GLY A 255 -1.04 18.90 -22.78
N LYS A 256 -2.08 18.37 -23.39
CA LYS A 256 -3.33 17.94 -22.75
C LYS A 256 -3.56 16.48 -23.08
N GLY A 257 -3.96 15.73 -22.06
CA GLY A 257 -3.94 14.28 -22.16
C GLY A 257 -4.88 13.57 -21.21
N LEU A 258 -4.83 12.24 -21.31
CA LEU A 258 -5.35 11.34 -20.30
C LEU A 258 -4.20 10.62 -19.62
N GLN A 259 -4.35 10.44 -18.31
CA GLN A 259 -3.59 9.49 -17.53
C GLN A 259 -4.52 8.36 -17.09
N VAL A 260 -4.10 7.12 -17.31
CA VAL A 260 -4.87 5.91 -17.02
C VAL A 260 -3.93 4.91 -16.38
N SER A 261 -4.08 4.61 -15.09
CA SER A 261 -3.46 3.41 -14.50
C SER A 261 -4.38 2.20 -14.62
N GLY A 262 -3.94 1.01 -14.21
CA GLY A 262 -4.54 -0.27 -14.54
C GLY A 262 -3.86 -1.34 -13.70
N SER A 263 -4.53 -2.13 -12.87
CA SER A 263 -3.83 -3.24 -12.20
C SER A 263 -4.73 -4.37 -11.70
N ALA A 264 -4.14 -5.55 -11.68
CA ALA A 264 -4.76 -6.79 -11.22
C ALA A 264 -3.74 -7.59 -10.40
N SER A 265 -4.15 -8.13 -9.26
CA SER A 265 -3.35 -9.15 -8.57
C SER A 265 -4.21 -10.23 -7.92
N LYS A 266 -3.63 -11.42 -7.78
CA LYS A 266 -4.26 -12.57 -7.12
C LYS A 266 -3.29 -13.20 -6.16
N ARG A 267 -3.72 -13.26 -4.89
CA ARG A 267 -3.06 -13.99 -3.82
C ARG A 267 -3.56 -15.45 -3.78
N ILE A 268 -2.66 -16.36 -3.42
CA ILE A 268 -2.91 -17.78 -3.22
C ILE A 268 -2.32 -18.11 -1.84
N ASN A 269 -3.15 -18.51 -0.88
CA ASN A 269 -2.65 -18.86 0.45
C ASN A 269 -2.10 -20.28 0.46
N LEU A 270 -0.99 -20.45 1.16
CA LEU A 270 -0.27 -21.70 1.30
C LEU A 270 -0.26 -22.11 2.77
N ASP A 271 0.17 -23.34 3.04
CA ASP A 271 0.29 -23.83 4.40
C ASP A 271 1.28 -23.01 5.24
N LYS A 272 1.09 -23.08 6.57
CA LYS A 272 2.01 -22.49 7.56
C LYS A 272 2.27 -20.99 7.36
N ASN A 273 1.22 -20.22 7.09
CA ASN A 273 1.25 -18.75 6.92
C ASN A 273 1.96 -18.24 5.65
N PHE A 274 2.38 -19.11 4.74
CA PHE A 274 2.95 -18.67 3.48
C PHE A 274 1.85 -18.24 2.49
N TYR A 275 2.21 -17.40 1.54
CA TYR A 275 1.37 -17.09 0.39
C TYR A 275 2.23 -16.88 -0.86
N ALA A 276 1.62 -17.09 -2.02
CA ALA A 276 2.13 -16.61 -3.29
C ALA A 276 1.21 -15.50 -3.81
N GLU A 277 1.74 -14.55 -4.56
CA GLU A 277 0.96 -13.57 -5.31
C GLU A 277 1.46 -13.48 -6.76
N VAL A 278 0.53 -13.28 -7.69
CA VAL A 278 0.84 -12.91 -9.07
C VAL A 278 0.07 -11.63 -9.39
N GLY A 279 0.71 -10.69 -10.07
CA GLY A 279 0.07 -9.43 -10.41
C GLY A 279 0.74 -8.69 -11.55
N GLY A 280 0.13 -7.58 -11.92
CA GLY A 280 0.67 -6.64 -12.85
C GLY A 280 -0.07 -5.31 -12.81
N ASN A 281 0.62 -4.27 -13.27
CA ASN A 281 0.08 -2.93 -13.42
C ASN A 281 0.47 -2.35 -14.77
N ALA A 282 -0.38 -1.50 -15.33
CA ALA A 282 -0.13 -0.67 -16.48
C ALA A 282 -0.41 0.78 -16.09
N SER A 283 0.35 1.72 -16.64
CA SER A 283 0.06 3.14 -16.54
C SER A 283 0.40 3.82 -17.86
N LEU A 284 -0.61 4.46 -18.46
CA LEU A 284 -0.49 5.28 -19.65
C LEU A 284 -0.59 6.75 -19.22
N ARG A 285 0.29 7.60 -19.74
CA ARG A 285 0.05 9.04 -19.85
C ARG A 285 0.18 9.41 -21.33
N GLY A 286 -0.91 9.85 -21.94
CA GLY A 286 -0.97 10.15 -23.38
C GLY A 286 -1.57 11.51 -23.64
N TYR A 287 -0.84 12.35 -24.38
CA TYR A 287 -1.21 13.67 -24.84
C TYR A 287 -1.63 13.62 -26.31
N TRP A 288 -2.78 14.22 -26.64
CA TRP A 288 -3.32 14.19 -28.01
C TRP A 288 -2.83 15.36 -28.88
N ASP A 289 -2.26 16.40 -28.27
CA ASP A 289 -1.64 17.54 -28.95
C ASP A 289 -0.10 17.44 -29.01
N ASN A 290 0.52 16.56 -28.21
CA ASN A 290 1.97 16.39 -28.07
C ASN A 290 2.35 14.91 -27.85
N SER A 291 2.08 14.04 -28.84
CA SER A 291 2.22 12.58 -28.69
C SER A 291 3.66 12.07 -28.51
N GLU A 292 4.67 12.87 -28.85
CA GLU A 292 6.08 12.55 -28.61
C GLU A 292 6.44 12.45 -27.12
N TYR A 293 5.61 12.99 -26.22
CA TYR A 293 5.76 12.87 -24.76
C TYR A 293 4.85 11.80 -24.14
N ASN A 294 4.28 10.90 -24.96
CA ASN A 294 3.45 9.79 -24.48
C ASN A 294 4.30 8.75 -23.78
N ASP A 295 3.86 8.28 -22.62
CA ASP A 295 4.68 7.45 -21.74
C ASP A 295 3.87 6.34 -21.07
N TYR A 296 4.23 5.10 -21.42
CA TYR A 296 3.49 3.89 -21.07
C TYR A 296 4.38 2.92 -20.30
N LEU A 297 3.99 2.55 -19.09
CA LEU A 297 4.70 1.57 -18.27
C LEU A 297 3.81 0.35 -18.05
N VAL A 298 4.35 -0.85 -18.25
CA VAL A 298 3.66 -2.13 -18.00
C VAL A 298 4.57 -3.01 -17.15
N THR A 299 4.15 -3.25 -15.91
CA THR A 299 4.84 -4.09 -14.92
C THR A 299 4.12 -5.43 -14.76
N ALA A 300 4.87 -6.52 -14.71
CA ALA A 300 4.42 -7.82 -14.23
C ALA A 300 5.27 -8.23 -13.01
N SER A 301 4.64 -8.84 -12.02
CA SER A 301 5.32 -9.29 -10.79
C SER A 301 4.77 -10.61 -10.27
N THR A 302 5.61 -11.30 -9.53
CA THR A 302 5.21 -12.42 -8.67
C THR A 302 5.81 -12.20 -7.30
N ALA A 303 5.21 -12.77 -6.25
CA ALA A 303 5.75 -12.69 -4.90
C ALA A 303 5.58 -14.01 -4.14
N LEU A 304 6.49 -14.24 -3.21
CA LEU A 304 6.35 -15.21 -2.13
C LEU A 304 6.44 -14.46 -0.80
N GLY A 305 5.55 -14.78 0.14
CA GLY A 305 5.52 -14.11 1.43
C GLY A 305 5.07 -15.01 2.57
N TYR A 306 5.20 -14.47 3.78
CA TYR A 306 4.76 -15.02 5.05
C TYR A 306 3.99 -13.93 5.78
N ASP A 307 2.77 -14.22 6.24
CA ASP A 307 2.03 -13.27 7.08
C ASP A 307 1.23 -13.93 8.21
N ASP A 308 1.18 -13.24 9.36
CA ASP A 308 0.40 -13.63 10.52
C ASP A 308 -0.47 -12.46 11.03
N ALA A 309 -1.04 -12.60 12.23
CA ALA A 309 -1.87 -11.57 12.85
C ALA A 309 -1.19 -10.19 12.99
N LYS A 310 0.16 -10.13 12.99
CA LYS A 310 0.93 -8.91 13.27
C LYS A 310 1.98 -8.60 12.21
N ASN A 311 2.51 -9.59 11.51
CA ASN A 311 3.63 -9.46 10.58
C ASN A 311 3.21 -9.82 9.16
N ASP A 312 3.90 -9.24 8.18
CA ASP A 312 3.74 -9.54 6.76
C ASP A 312 5.09 -9.26 6.08
N VAL A 313 5.71 -10.27 5.49
CA VAL A 313 7.03 -10.19 4.85
C VAL A 313 6.97 -10.88 3.49
N SER A 314 7.41 -10.22 2.43
CA SER A 314 7.40 -10.76 1.08
C SER A 314 8.63 -10.37 0.26
N ILE A 315 9.00 -11.27 -0.65
CA ILE A 315 9.96 -11.04 -1.73
C ILE A 315 9.22 -11.12 -3.06
N SER A 316 9.45 -10.14 -3.93
CA SER A 316 8.66 -9.91 -5.15
C SER A 316 9.58 -9.55 -6.33
N PRO A 317 10.03 -10.52 -7.15
CA PRO A 317 10.61 -10.22 -8.45
C PRO A 317 9.59 -9.57 -9.40
N PHE A 318 10.05 -8.59 -10.17
CA PHE A 318 9.24 -7.87 -11.14
C PHE A 318 10.02 -7.59 -12.44
N VAL A 319 9.26 -7.32 -13.50
CA VAL A 319 9.75 -6.76 -14.75
C VAL A 319 8.81 -5.66 -15.20
N THR A 320 9.35 -4.50 -15.61
CA THR A 320 8.61 -3.39 -16.22
C THR A 320 9.14 -3.15 -17.62
N LYS A 321 8.23 -3.04 -18.59
CA LYS A 321 8.52 -2.50 -19.92
C LYS A 321 7.97 -1.08 -20.00
N ARG A 322 8.80 -0.14 -20.44
CA ARG A 322 8.39 1.21 -20.81
C ARG A 322 8.38 1.41 -22.32
N PHE A 323 7.41 2.19 -22.77
CA PHE A 323 7.35 2.79 -24.09
C PHE A 323 7.29 4.31 -23.91
N TYR A 324 7.99 5.05 -24.76
CA TYR A 324 8.02 6.50 -24.75
C TYR A 324 7.94 7.01 -26.20
N GLY A 325 7.22 8.10 -26.45
CA GLY A 325 7.03 8.63 -27.81
C GLY A 325 6.32 7.65 -28.77
N GLU A 326 5.52 6.72 -28.23
CA GLU A 326 4.94 5.53 -28.90
C GLU A 326 5.91 4.35 -29.18
N GLU A 327 7.22 4.51 -28.97
CA GLU A 327 8.23 3.48 -29.27
C GLU A 327 8.69 2.69 -28.02
N PRO A 328 9.18 1.44 -28.15
CA PRO A 328 9.78 0.69 -27.04
C PRO A 328 11.02 1.41 -26.48
N TYR A 329 11.01 1.72 -25.17
CA TYR A 329 12.05 2.55 -24.56
C TYR A 329 12.99 1.77 -23.64
N SER A 330 12.48 1.18 -22.55
CA SER A 330 13.34 0.50 -21.56
C SER A 330 12.74 -0.74 -20.93
N TRP A 331 13.59 -1.65 -20.45
CA TRP A 331 13.25 -2.77 -19.59
C TRP A 331 13.89 -2.60 -18.23
N ARG A 332 13.09 -2.66 -17.17
CA ARG A 332 13.59 -2.70 -15.79
C ARG A 332 13.26 -4.04 -15.15
N LYS A 333 14.25 -4.72 -14.59
CA LYS A 333 14.11 -6.02 -13.93
C LYS A 333 14.62 -5.88 -12.50
N GLY A 334 13.86 -6.36 -11.53
CA GLY A 334 14.24 -6.15 -10.13
C GLY A 334 13.59 -7.10 -9.15
N VAL A 335 13.99 -6.96 -7.89
CA VAL A 335 13.46 -7.70 -6.76
C VAL A 335 13.20 -6.75 -5.61
N THR A 336 11.97 -6.80 -5.11
CA THR A 336 11.54 -6.04 -3.95
C THR A 336 11.42 -6.95 -2.73
N LEU A 337 11.95 -6.51 -1.60
CA LEU A 337 11.73 -7.06 -0.27
C LEU A 337 10.85 -6.07 0.53
N SER A 338 9.69 -6.51 1.00
CA SER A 338 8.84 -5.72 1.90
C SER A 338 8.63 -6.45 3.22
N GLY A 339 8.66 -5.72 4.33
CA GLY A 339 8.42 -6.25 5.67
C GLY A 339 7.62 -5.26 6.50
N SER A 340 6.50 -5.68 7.06
CA SER A 340 5.63 -4.82 7.84
C SER A 340 5.12 -5.47 9.13
N ARG A 341 4.90 -4.65 10.16
CA ARG A 341 4.49 -5.11 11.49
C ARG A 341 3.55 -4.13 12.18
N TRP A 342 2.45 -4.65 12.73
CA TRP A 342 1.65 -3.98 13.75
C TRP A 342 2.41 -4.00 15.09
N VAL A 343 3.18 -2.94 15.34
CA VAL A 343 3.97 -2.78 16.58
C VAL A 343 3.10 -2.36 17.77
N GLN A 344 1.98 -1.68 17.49
CA GLN A 344 0.89 -1.41 18.44
C GLN A 344 -0.45 -1.61 17.73
N PRO A 345 -1.59 -1.78 18.44
CA PRO A 345 -2.91 -1.96 17.82
C PRO A 345 -3.35 -0.84 16.86
N LYS A 346 -2.69 0.33 16.92
CA LYS A 346 -2.95 1.51 16.11
C LYS A 346 -1.76 1.95 15.25
N LEU A 347 -0.62 1.25 15.33
CA LEU A 347 0.63 1.64 14.64
C LEU A 347 1.19 0.46 13.86
N LYS A 348 1.17 0.58 12.53
CA LYS A 348 1.88 -0.31 11.60
C LYS A 348 3.16 0.37 11.13
N LEU A 349 4.28 -0.33 11.18
CA LEU A 349 5.52 0.07 10.51
C LEU A 349 5.74 -0.83 9.29
N THR A 350 6.33 -0.28 8.25
CA THR A 350 6.77 -1.00 7.04
C THR A 350 8.19 -0.58 6.70
N ALA A 351 9.01 -1.53 6.27
CA ALA A 351 10.28 -1.32 5.60
C ALA A 351 10.21 -1.93 4.20
N THR A 352 10.84 -1.27 3.23
CA THR A 352 10.92 -1.72 1.84
C THR A 352 12.36 -1.57 1.37
N GLY A 353 12.87 -2.59 0.70
CA GLY A 353 14.08 -2.51 -0.12
C GLY A 353 13.78 -3.00 -1.53
N MET A 354 14.34 -2.36 -2.55
CA MET A 354 14.19 -2.79 -3.94
C MET A 354 15.51 -2.61 -4.65
N TYR A 355 16.01 -3.66 -5.30
CA TYR A 355 17.10 -3.55 -6.26
C TYR A 355 16.56 -3.82 -7.66
N SER A 356 17.05 -3.09 -8.65
CA SER A 356 16.64 -3.23 -10.05
C SER A 356 17.73 -2.76 -10.99
N ASN A 357 17.86 -3.45 -12.13
CA ASN A 357 18.65 -3.01 -13.26
C ASN A 357 17.70 -2.55 -14.39
N GLU A 358 18.03 -1.44 -15.04
CA GLU A 358 17.30 -0.88 -16.18
C GLU A 358 18.19 -0.82 -17.42
N THR A 359 17.70 -1.38 -18.53
CA THR A 359 18.35 -1.49 -19.83
C THR A 359 17.53 -0.74 -20.88
N ILE A 360 18.15 0.05 -21.75
CA ILE A 360 17.47 0.84 -22.79
C ILE A 360 17.51 0.08 -24.14
N ASP A 361 16.39 0.05 -24.88
CA ASP A 361 16.28 -0.77 -26.10
C ASP A 361 17.22 -0.29 -27.22
N ASP A 362 17.37 1.03 -27.40
CA ASP A 362 18.20 1.68 -28.43
C ASP A 362 19.45 2.37 -27.82
N ASP A 363 20.22 1.67 -26.98
CA ASP A 363 21.50 2.16 -26.44
C ASP A 363 22.66 1.18 -26.69
N ASP A 364 23.10 1.09 -27.95
CA ASP A 364 24.24 0.25 -28.40
C ASP A 364 25.56 0.45 -27.61
N LYS A 365 25.65 1.48 -26.77
CA LYS A 365 26.83 1.82 -25.97
C LYS A 365 26.58 1.66 -24.47
N ASP A 366 25.39 1.22 -24.05
CA ASP A 366 24.90 1.10 -22.68
C ASP A 366 25.15 2.38 -21.83
N LEU A 367 25.09 3.57 -22.44
CA LEU A 367 25.45 4.83 -21.77
C LEU A 367 24.47 5.23 -20.68
N ARG A 368 23.26 4.67 -20.70
CA ARG A 368 22.13 5.06 -19.85
C ARG A 368 21.59 3.91 -19.01
N GLU A 369 22.20 2.74 -19.08
CA GLU A 369 21.79 1.61 -18.24
C GLU A 369 22.04 1.94 -16.76
N ALA A 370 21.06 1.59 -15.92
CA ALA A 370 21.02 2.09 -14.55
C ALA A 370 20.76 0.98 -13.52
N ASP A 371 21.62 0.91 -12.51
CA ASP A 371 21.42 0.08 -11.32
C ASP A 371 20.79 0.91 -10.20
N GLY A 372 19.51 0.62 -9.93
CA GLY A 372 18.69 1.28 -8.92
C GLY A 372 18.63 0.49 -7.61
N LEU A 373 18.97 1.13 -6.49
CA LEU A 373 18.76 0.60 -5.14
C LEU A 373 17.88 1.55 -4.32
N PHE A 374 16.69 1.10 -3.95
CA PHE A 374 15.82 1.79 -2.99
C PHE A 374 15.85 1.14 -1.60
N LEU A 375 15.85 1.98 -0.57
CA LEU A 375 15.63 1.63 0.83
C LEU A 375 14.66 2.64 1.46
N GLY A 376 13.62 2.16 2.14
CA GLY A 376 12.65 3.05 2.79
C GLY A 376 11.93 2.44 3.98
N VAL A 377 11.43 3.33 4.85
CA VAL A 377 10.64 3.01 6.04
C VAL A 377 9.43 3.95 6.14
N ASN A 378 8.25 3.40 6.42
CA ASN A 378 7.01 4.15 6.52
C ASN A 378 6.15 3.69 7.71
N GLY A 379 5.56 4.65 8.42
CA GLY A 379 4.60 4.41 9.50
C GLY A 379 3.17 4.72 9.09
N LEU A 380 2.22 3.96 9.62
CA LEU A 380 0.78 4.24 9.56
C LEU A 380 0.22 4.23 10.99
N TYR A 381 -0.27 5.39 11.45
CA TYR A 381 -0.93 5.57 12.73
C TYR A 381 -2.43 5.82 12.54
N ILE A 382 -3.27 4.89 12.97
CA ILE A 382 -4.74 5.01 12.95
C ILE A 382 -5.19 5.57 14.30
N LYS A 383 -5.51 6.86 14.35
CA LYS A 383 -5.93 7.54 15.58
C LYS A 383 -7.31 7.05 16.02
N ASP A 384 -8.27 7.08 15.09
CA ASP A 384 -9.61 6.52 15.25
C ASP A 384 -10.22 6.15 13.89
N ALA A 385 -11.47 5.68 13.86
CA ALA A 385 -12.15 5.22 12.65
C ALA A 385 -12.30 6.29 11.54
N ASN A 386 -12.05 7.57 11.84
CA ASN A 386 -12.21 8.69 10.91
C ASN A 386 -10.91 9.45 10.66
N GLU A 387 -9.79 9.07 11.28
CA GLU A 387 -8.56 9.87 11.22
C GLU A 387 -7.30 9.00 11.34
N TYR A 388 -6.41 9.16 10.38
CA TYR A 388 -5.11 8.49 10.34
C TYR A 388 -4.00 9.43 9.85
N PHE A 389 -2.77 9.05 10.18
CA PHE A 389 -1.55 9.72 9.75
C PHE A 389 -0.60 8.67 9.19
N TYR A 390 0.16 9.04 8.17
CA TYR A 390 1.26 8.23 7.66
C TYR A 390 2.47 9.11 7.37
N GLY A 391 3.62 8.49 7.18
CA GLY A 391 4.85 9.20 6.84
C GLY A 391 6.07 8.32 6.98
N GLY A 392 7.08 8.63 6.19
CA GLY A 392 8.23 7.78 5.97
C GLY A 392 9.45 8.51 5.46
N LEU A 393 10.52 7.75 5.37
CA LEU A 393 11.83 8.15 4.86
C LEU A 393 12.20 7.17 3.74
N GLY A 394 12.76 7.68 2.64
CA GLY A 394 13.18 6.88 1.50
C GLY A 394 14.48 7.41 0.90
N SER A 395 15.38 6.49 0.57
CA SER A 395 16.67 6.72 -0.07
C SER A 395 16.76 5.87 -1.34
N TYR A 396 17.10 6.48 -2.47
CA TYR A 396 17.33 5.80 -3.75
C TYR A 396 18.72 6.15 -4.25
N LYS A 397 19.49 5.14 -4.63
CA LYS A 397 20.64 5.32 -5.50
C LYS A 397 20.25 4.92 -6.91
N ASN A 398 20.62 5.73 -7.88
CA ASN A 398 20.63 5.41 -9.30
C ASN A 398 22.10 5.42 -9.76
N ASP A 399 22.61 4.33 -10.33
CA ASP A 399 24.01 4.20 -10.73
C ASP A 399 24.13 3.91 -12.22
N VAL A 400 24.71 4.84 -12.98
CA VAL A 400 24.87 4.78 -14.44
C VAL A 400 26.38 4.70 -14.75
N ASP A 401 26.94 3.50 -14.67
CA ASP A 401 28.38 3.21 -14.69
C ASP A 401 29.17 3.95 -15.80
N LYS A 402 28.59 4.07 -16.99
CA LYS A 402 29.25 4.68 -18.16
C LYS A 402 29.10 6.20 -18.25
N THR A 403 28.15 6.78 -17.51
CA THR A 403 27.78 8.19 -17.60
C THR A 403 27.50 8.74 -16.20
N SER A 404 28.55 8.90 -15.40
CA SER A 404 28.47 9.22 -13.96
C SER A 404 27.69 10.50 -13.62
N PHE A 405 27.46 11.42 -14.56
CA PHE A 405 26.62 12.60 -14.30
C PHE A 405 25.11 12.31 -14.30
N LEU A 406 24.71 11.11 -14.75
CA LEU A 406 23.36 10.57 -14.63
C LEU A 406 23.21 9.70 -13.36
N SER A 407 24.31 9.29 -12.71
CA SER A 407 24.25 8.68 -11.37
C SER A 407 23.80 9.72 -10.34
N TYR A 408 22.98 9.29 -9.38
CA TYR A 408 22.52 10.16 -8.29
C TYR A 408 22.09 9.38 -7.04
N ASP A 409 22.32 10.00 -5.89
CA ASP A 409 21.69 9.63 -4.61
C ASP A 409 20.50 10.54 -4.34
N ARG A 410 19.41 9.97 -3.83
CA ARG A 410 18.20 10.72 -3.55
C ARG A 410 17.52 10.34 -2.24
N ASN A 411 17.52 11.29 -1.32
CA ASN A 411 16.95 11.15 0.00
C ASN A 411 15.65 11.95 0.14
N SER A 412 14.65 11.41 0.85
CA SER A 412 13.33 12.01 0.96
C SER A 412 12.58 11.67 2.23
N VAL A 413 11.68 12.57 2.60
CA VAL A 413 10.70 12.43 3.67
C VAL A 413 9.31 12.73 3.11
N ASN A 414 8.31 11.96 3.55
CA ASN A 414 6.90 12.27 3.30
C ASN A 414 6.09 12.21 4.60
N VAL A 415 4.99 12.96 4.63
CA VAL A 415 3.96 12.88 5.65
C VAL A 415 2.59 13.03 4.99
N GLY A 416 1.57 12.46 5.60
CA GLY A 416 0.21 12.74 5.21
C GLY A 416 -0.82 12.41 6.27
N TRP A 417 -1.99 12.99 6.10
CA TRP A 417 -3.12 12.98 7.03
C TRP A 417 -4.39 12.74 6.24
N GLY A 418 -5.10 11.66 6.58
CA GLY A 418 -6.40 11.36 6.00
C GLY A 418 -7.50 11.45 7.04
N ARG A 419 -8.63 12.02 6.62
CA ARG A 419 -9.78 12.25 7.48
C ARG A 419 -11.09 11.99 6.77
N GLU A 420 -11.96 11.26 7.46
CA GLU A 420 -13.37 11.12 7.12
C GLU A 420 -14.21 12.14 7.88
N TRP A 421 -14.95 12.94 7.12
CA TRP A 421 -15.91 13.89 7.64
C TRP A 421 -17.32 13.30 7.63
N ASN A 422 -18.23 14.01 8.30
CA ASN A 422 -19.67 13.75 8.21
C ASN A 422 -20.16 13.96 6.76
N GLN A 423 -21.38 13.50 6.46
CA GLN A 423 -22.01 13.64 5.12
C GLN A 423 -21.23 12.96 3.97
N GLY A 424 -20.40 11.95 4.29
CA GLY A 424 -19.68 11.16 3.29
C GLY A 424 -18.46 11.83 2.67
N ILE A 425 -18.04 13.02 3.12
CA ILE A 425 -16.86 13.70 2.57
C ILE A 425 -15.58 13.13 3.19
N SER A 426 -14.55 12.87 2.38
CA SER A 426 -13.22 12.47 2.80
C SER A 426 -12.17 13.45 2.28
N THR A 427 -11.09 13.60 3.03
CA THR A 427 -9.92 14.39 2.64
C THR A 427 -8.65 13.60 2.90
N LEU A 428 -7.66 13.78 2.05
CA LEU A 428 -6.30 13.29 2.23
C LEU A 428 -5.34 14.42 1.86
N ALA A 429 -4.54 14.88 2.81
CA ALA A 429 -3.49 15.86 2.57
C ALA A 429 -2.12 15.20 2.72
N SER A 430 -1.17 15.58 1.88
CA SER A 430 0.21 15.08 1.90
C SER A 430 1.20 16.21 1.71
N ALA A 431 2.39 16.03 2.28
CA ALA A 431 3.55 16.87 2.03
C ALA A 431 4.79 16.00 1.92
N SER A 432 5.70 16.33 1.01
CA SER A 432 6.98 15.65 0.86
C SER A 432 8.10 16.63 0.57
N TYR A 433 9.30 16.24 0.99
CA TYR A 433 10.53 16.96 0.67
C TYR A 433 11.62 15.97 0.26
N ALA A 434 12.42 16.36 -0.71
CA ALA A 434 13.42 15.52 -1.35
C ALA A 434 14.69 16.30 -1.70
N ILE A 435 15.82 15.59 -1.71
CA ILE A 435 17.10 16.06 -2.19
C ILE A 435 17.64 14.99 -3.16
N LYS A 436 17.93 15.37 -4.41
CA LYS A 436 18.66 14.58 -5.42
C LYS A 436 20.06 15.18 -5.53
N ASP A 437 21.08 14.41 -5.14
CA ASP A 437 22.51 14.73 -5.27
C ASP A 437 23.04 13.92 -6.44
N TYR A 438 23.45 14.58 -7.53
CA TYR A 438 24.03 13.90 -8.69
C TYR A 438 25.52 13.69 -8.46
N ASP A 439 26.05 12.57 -8.94
CA ASP A 439 27.49 12.34 -8.91
C ASP A 439 28.22 13.28 -9.87
N LYS A 440 29.55 13.37 -9.70
CA LYS A 440 30.36 14.30 -10.48
C LYS A 440 30.38 13.88 -11.95
N PRO A 441 30.17 14.82 -12.89
CA PRO A 441 30.48 14.59 -14.28
C PRO A 441 31.96 14.27 -14.48
N SER A 442 32.25 13.37 -15.41
CA SER A 442 33.60 13.08 -15.88
C SER A 442 34.25 14.35 -16.45
N ASP A 443 35.57 14.49 -16.24
CA ASP A 443 36.32 15.71 -16.53
C ASP A 443 36.17 16.18 -18.00
N ASP A 444 35.95 15.26 -18.93
CA ASP A 444 35.81 15.52 -20.37
C ASP A 444 34.47 16.20 -20.77
N ILE A 445 33.40 16.01 -19.98
CA ILE A 445 32.04 16.51 -20.26
C ILE A 445 31.67 17.66 -19.30
N ALA A 446 32.20 17.61 -18.08
CA ALA A 446 31.90 18.52 -16.99
C ALA A 446 32.10 20.01 -17.35
N ASP A 447 33.26 20.35 -17.90
CA ASP A 447 33.79 21.71 -17.73
C ASP A 447 32.93 22.78 -18.44
N PHE A 448 32.56 22.59 -19.70
CA PHE A 448 31.87 23.66 -20.44
C PHE A 448 30.42 23.88 -20.01
N PHE A 449 29.59 22.82 -19.96
CA PHE A 449 28.18 22.97 -19.61
C PHE A 449 27.99 23.31 -18.13
N TYR A 450 28.63 22.58 -17.21
CA TYR A 450 28.38 22.79 -15.79
C TYR A 450 28.92 24.15 -15.34
N ARG A 451 29.98 24.69 -15.95
CA ARG A 451 30.41 26.09 -15.73
C ARG A 451 29.44 27.14 -16.29
N THR A 452 28.76 26.85 -17.40
CA THR A 452 27.86 27.79 -18.07
C THR A 452 26.51 27.93 -17.34
N TYR A 453 25.98 26.84 -16.78
CA TYR A 453 24.64 26.83 -16.17
C TYR A 453 24.61 26.74 -14.63
N ARG A 454 25.75 26.68 -13.92
CA ARG A 454 25.79 26.80 -12.45
C ARG A 454 25.35 28.19 -11.96
N VAL A 455 24.74 28.26 -10.77
CA VAL A 455 24.26 29.53 -10.20
C VAL A 455 25.39 30.36 -9.60
N GLU A 456 26.23 29.79 -8.72
CA GLU A 456 27.40 30.45 -8.13
C GLU A 456 28.52 29.45 -7.77
N GLY A 457 29.77 29.94 -7.70
CA GLY A 457 30.92 29.19 -7.17
C GLY A 457 31.70 28.36 -8.20
N ASN A 458 32.65 27.56 -7.71
CA ASN A 458 33.45 26.62 -8.50
C ASN A 458 32.96 25.17 -8.42
N ASP A 459 31.88 24.93 -7.68
CA ASP A 459 31.30 23.59 -7.56
C ASP A 459 30.61 23.18 -8.87
N THR A 460 30.84 21.93 -9.28
CA THR A 460 30.21 21.29 -10.45
C THR A 460 29.19 20.23 -10.04
N HIS A 461 29.01 20.00 -8.74
CA HIS A 461 28.09 19.01 -8.17
C HIS A 461 26.64 19.49 -8.24
N ARG A 462 25.76 18.84 -9.03
CA ARG A 462 24.33 19.22 -9.13
C ARG A 462 23.55 18.69 -7.92
N LYS A 463 22.71 19.55 -7.34
CA LYS A 463 21.85 19.24 -6.21
C LYS A 463 20.47 19.86 -6.39
N ASP A 464 19.47 19.02 -6.61
CA ASP A 464 18.07 19.43 -6.76
C ASP A 464 17.30 19.19 -5.45
N LYS A 465 16.41 20.11 -5.10
CA LYS A 465 15.56 20.07 -3.89
C LYS A 465 14.10 20.19 -4.32
N THR A 466 13.30 19.14 -4.09
CA THR A 466 11.89 19.11 -4.50
C THR A 466 10.99 19.12 -3.26
N SER A 467 10.03 20.04 -3.23
CA SER A 467 8.98 20.15 -2.22
C SER A 467 7.63 19.91 -2.89
N SER A 468 6.82 18.99 -2.35
CA SER A 468 5.49 18.69 -2.92
C SER A 468 4.40 18.81 -1.85
N LEU A 469 3.22 19.30 -2.25
CA LEU A 469 2.00 19.36 -1.45
C LEU A 469 0.87 18.73 -2.26
N GLY A 470 0.14 17.78 -1.67
CA GLY A 470 -1.01 17.12 -2.29
C GLY A 470 -2.26 17.27 -1.44
N LEU A 471 -3.41 17.42 -2.09
CA LEU A 471 -4.73 17.44 -1.46
C LEU A 471 -5.75 16.70 -2.33
N GLN A 472 -6.30 15.61 -1.80
CA GLN A 472 -7.46 14.95 -2.39
C GLN A 472 -8.72 15.22 -1.56
N VAL A 473 -9.84 15.47 -2.24
CA VAL A 473 -11.18 15.59 -1.62
C VAL A 473 -12.18 14.78 -2.44
N TRP A 474 -12.96 13.93 -1.77
CA TRP A 474 -13.98 13.12 -2.45
C TRP A 474 -15.21 12.88 -1.58
N LYS A 475 -16.31 12.47 -2.20
CA LYS A 475 -17.58 12.16 -1.54
C LYS A 475 -17.88 10.67 -1.72
N ARG A 476 -17.80 9.90 -0.63
CA ARG A 476 -17.81 8.42 -0.59
C ARG A 476 -19.06 7.79 -1.21
N ASP A 477 -20.20 8.48 -1.14
CA ASP A 477 -21.50 8.06 -1.69
C ASP A 477 -21.80 8.70 -3.07
N LEU A 478 -20.93 9.55 -3.60
CA LEU A 478 -21.01 10.02 -4.99
C LEU A 478 -20.32 8.98 -5.88
N THR A 479 -21.08 8.30 -6.74
CA THR A 479 -20.52 7.42 -7.76
C THR A 479 -21.09 7.70 -9.15
N VAL A 480 -20.23 7.67 -10.16
CA VAL A 480 -20.54 7.84 -11.58
C VAL A 480 -20.15 6.54 -12.27
N LEU A 481 -21.10 5.81 -12.85
CA LEU A 481 -20.86 4.47 -13.45
C LEU A 481 -20.22 3.43 -12.50
N GLY A 482 -20.32 3.63 -11.18
CA GLY A 482 -19.66 2.80 -10.16
C GLY A 482 -18.25 3.26 -9.77
N LEU A 483 -17.88 4.49 -10.14
CA LEU A 483 -16.60 5.13 -9.89
C LEU A 483 -16.78 6.34 -8.97
N THR A 484 -15.96 6.46 -7.95
CA THR A 484 -15.93 7.58 -7.00
C THR A 484 -15.00 8.68 -7.54
N PRO A 485 -15.53 9.81 -8.02
CA PRO A 485 -14.72 10.93 -8.47
C PRO A 485 -14.04 11.60 -7.26
N ARG A 486 -12.79 11.99 -7.44
CA ARG A 486 -11.98 12.73 -6.48
C ARG A 486 -11.46 13.99 -7.13
N LEU A 487 -11.49 15.10 -6.39
CA LEU A 487 -10.74 16.30 -6.74
C LEU A 487 -9.32 16.12 -6.19
N VAL A 488 -8.33 16.18 -7.06
CA VAL A 488 -6.91 16.06 -6.74
C VAL A 488 -6.23 17.39 -7.07
N PHE A 489 -5.52 17.96 -6.10
CA PHE A 489 -4.73 19.16 -6.24
C PHE A 489 -3.30 18.85 -5.81
N ASP A 490 -2.35 18.93 -6.74
CA ASP A 490 -0.93 18.76 -6.44
C ASP A 490 -0.17 20.02 -6.83
N TYR A 491 0.78 20.39 -5.98
CA TYR A 491 1.74 21.44 -6.20
C TYR A 491 3.13 20.89 -5.92
N GLU A 492 4.03 21.03 -6.88
CA GLU A 492 5.42 20.64 -6.76
C GLU A 492 6.32 21.82 -7.10
N LYS A 493 7.41 21.99 -6.34
CA LYS A 493 8.44 22.98 -6.64
C LYS A 493 9.81 22.37 -6.47
N THR A 494 10.65 22.51 -7.50
CA THR A 494 12.04 22.09 -7.52
C THR A 494 12.94 23.32 -7.61
N SER A 495 13.94 23.40 -6.72
CA SER A 495 15.06 24.34 -6.82
C SER A 495 16.37 23.60 -7.02
N SER A 496 17.34 24.24 -7.66
CA SER A 496 18.63 23.63 -7.99
C SER A 496 19.76 24.66 -7.87
N ASN A 497 20.99 24.20 -7.62
CA ASN A 497 22.18 25.03 -7.77
C ASN A 497 22.62 25.21 -9.24
N PHE A 498 21.84 24.70 -10.18
CA PHE A 498 21.99 24.89 -11.62
C PHE A 498 20.81 25.70 -12.17
N LYS A 499 21.11 26.82 -12.82
CA LYS A 499 20.16 27.81 -13.35
C LYS A 499 19.18 27.23 -14.38
N TYR A 500 19.55 26.17 -15.09
CA TYR A 500 18.65 25.46 -16.01
C TYR A 500 17.61 24.60 -15.25
N TYR A 501 17.93 24.15 -14.04
CA TYR A 501 17.10 23.22 -13.26
C TYR A 501 16.36 23.90 -12.09
N ASP A 502 16.63 25.19 -11.85
CA ASP A 502 16.12 25.98 -10.72
C ASP A 502 14.77 26.66 -11.00
N ASP A 503 14.07 26.99 -9.92
CA ASP A 503 12.76 27.69 -9.89
C ASP A 503 11.66 27.05 -10.77
N ARG A 504 11.70 25.73 -10.98
CA ARG A 504 10.65 24.98 -11.68
C ARG A 504 9.48 24.68 -10.72
N ASP A 505 8.24 24.92 -11.14
CA ASP A 505 7.05 24.48 -10.40
C ASP A 505 5.97 23.86 -11.30
N ASP A 506 5.20 22.92 -10.72
CA ASP A 506 4.07 22.25 -11.36
C ASP A 506 2.82 22.39 -10.46
N LYS A 507 1.65 22.53 -11.09
CA LYS A 507 0.36 22.80 -10.46
C LYS A 507 -0.74 22.06 -11.20
N THR A 508 -1.08 20.86 -10.74
CA THR A 508 -2.15 20.05 -11.34
C THR A 508 -3.43 20.12 -10.51
N ALA A 509 -4.56 20.23 -11.19
CA ALA A 509 -5.90 20.21 -10.59
C ALA A 509 -6.81 19.32 -11.44
N THR A 510 -7.05 18.10 -10.97
CA THR A 510 -7.56 17.00 -11.79
C THR A 510 -8.73 16.28 -11.11
N ILE A 511 -9.63 15.71 -11.92
CA ILE A 511 -10.67 14.79 -11.44
C ILE A 511 -10.20 13.36 -11.69
N LEU A 512 -10.05 12.57 -10.63
CA LEU A 512 -9.61 11.17 -10.65
C LEU A 512 -10.80 10.23 -10.39
N PHE A 513 -11.06 9.26 -11.26
CA PHE A 513 -12.28 8.41 -11.20
C PHE A 513 -12.04 7.01 -10.59
N THR A 514 -12.14 6.91 -9.25
CA THR A 514 -11.66 5.75 -8.48
C THR A 514 -12.64 4.60 -8.25
N LYS A 515 -12.15 3.37 -8.14
CA LYS A 515 -12.91 2.14 -7.81
C LYS A 515 -11.95 0.99 -7.53
N THR A 516 -12.15 0.28 -6.44
CA THR A 516 -11.50 -1.00 -6.18
C THR A 516 -12.55 -2.12 -6.31
N PHE A 517 -12.14 -3.29 -6.80
CA PHE A 517 -12.93 -4.52 -6.77
C PHE A 517 -12.30 -5.52 -5.81
#